data_AF-A0A850KUN0-F1
#
_entry.id   AF-A0A850KUN0-F1
#
_cell.length_a   1.000
_cell.length_b   1.000
_cell.length_c   1.000
_cell.angle_alpha   90.00
_cell.angle_beta   90.00
_cell.angle_gamma   90.00
#
_symmetry.space_group_name_H-M   'P 1'
#
loop_
_entity.id
_entity.type
_entity.pdbx_description
1 polymer ?
#
loop_
_entity_poly.entity_id
_entity_poly.type
_entity_poly.pdbx_seq_one_letter_code
_entity_poly.pdbx_strand_id
1 'polypeptide(L)'
;MTASQVEGITADFSKIIEENEGKVAKTEYWGLKNLAYKIKKNRKGHYILMNIDAPHAAVAEMERQARLHDDVLRFMTIRVDELEEGQSIVLRSKADKERRAPRGEGRGDKREAR
;
A
#
# COMPACT_ATOMS: atom_id res chain seq x y z
N MET A 1 -4.34 -12.19 4.91
CA MET A 1 -3.35 -11.23 5.43
C MET A 1 -4.05 -10.07 6.14
N THR A 2 -3.73 -9.87 7.41
CA THR A 2 -4.17 -8.71 8.21
C THR A 2 -3.32 -7.47 7.89
N ALA A 3 -3.78 -6.27 8.24
CA ALA A 3 -3.00 -5.05 8.01
C ALA A 3 -1.65 -5.07 8.75
N SER A 4 -1.62 -5.61 9.97
CA SER A 4 -0.38 -5.74 10.75
C SER A 4 0.64 -6.68 10.09
N GLN A 5 0.19 -7.76 9.43
CA GLN A 5 1.09 -8.61 8.64
C GLN A 5 1.69 -7.87 7.44
N VAL A 6 0.93 -6.96 6.83
CA VAL A 6 1.40 -6.15 5.68
C VAL A 6 2.50 -5.19 6.13
N GLU A 7 2.31 -4.54 7.27
CA GLU A 7 3.31 -3.66 7.88
C GLU A 7 4.58 -4.42 8.25
N GLY A 8 4.47 -5.65 8.77
CA GLY A 8 5.61 -6.52 9.04
C GLY A 8 6.46 -6.81 7.79
N ILE A 9 5.82 -7.28 6.71
CA ILE A 9 6.53 -7.51 5.43
C ILE A 9 7.16 -6.22 4.90
N THR A 10 6.47 -5.10 5.03
CA THR A 10 6.99 -3.80 4.58
C THR A 10 8.24 -3.41 5.37
N ALA A 11 8.23 -3.62 6.69
CA ALA A 11 9.37 -3.33 7.55
C ALA A 11 10.57 -4.22 7.19
N ASP A 12 10.36 -5.48 6.83
CA ASP A 12 11.45 -6.36 6.41
C ASP A 12 12.06 -5.92 5.08
N PHE A 13 11.27 -5.46 4.12
CA PHE A 13 11.80 -4.85 2.89
C PHE A 13 12.53 -3.54 3.15
N SER A 14 12.04 -2.70 4.07
CA SER A 14 12.76 -1.48 4.48
C SER A 14 14.13 -1.81 5.08
N LYS A 15 14.23 -2.82 5.96
CA LYS A 15 15.51 -3.25 6.53
C LYS A 15 16.49 -3.71 5.46
N ILE A 16 16.04 -4.51 4.50
CA ILE A 16 16.91 -4.96 3.39
C ILE A 16 17.48 -3.77 2.61
N ILE A 17 16.65 -2.75 2.38
CA ILE A 17 17.09 -1.54 1.68
C ILE A 17 18.12 -0.78 2.54
N GLU A 18 17.86 -0.59 3.82
CA GLU A 18 18.77 0.10 4.77
C GLU A 18 20.10 -0.63 4.97
N GLU A 19 20.08 -1.97 5.05
CA GLU A 19 21.28 -2.82 5.15
C GLU A 19 22.18 -2.73 3.92
N ASN A 20 21.62 -2.40 2.76
CA ASN A 20 22.33 -2.26 1.49
C ASN A 20 22.58 -0.78 1.12
N GLU A 21 22.75 0.09 2.12
CA GLU A 21 23.08 1.51 1.96
C GLU A 21 22.01 2.34 1.24
N GLY A 22 20.76 1.85 1.22
CA GLY A 22 19.60 2.60 0.74
C GLY A 22 18.87 3.33 1.87
N LYS A 23 18.04 4.29 1.50
CA LYS A 23 17.18 5.07 2.40
C LYS A 23 15.73 4.98 1.96
N VAL A 24 14.85 4.64 2.89
CA VAL A 24 13.41 4.71 2.66
C VAL A 24 12.92 6.11 3.00
N ALA A 25 12.60 6.91 1.98
CA ALA A 25 12.11 8.27 2.16
C ALA A 25 10.66 8.28 2.66
N LYS A 26 9.85 7.34 2.18
CA LYS A 26 8.42 7.32 2.48
C LYS A 26 7.80 5.96 2.25
N THR A 27 6.86 5.60 3.11
CA THR A 27 6.03 4.41 2.98
C THR A 27 4.56 4.78 3.12
N GLU A 28 3.75 4.44 2.13
CA GLU A 28 2.31 4.69 2.14
C GLU A 28 1.54 3.39 1.98
N TYR A 29 0.67 3.10 2.95
CA TYR A 29 -0.27 1.99 2.86
C TYR A 29 -1.59 2.45 2.23
N TRP A 30 -1.92 1.93 1.06
CA TRP A 30 -3.16 2.28 0.34
C TRP A 30 -4.36 1.43 0.75
N GLY A 31 -4.16 0.37 1.51
CA GLY A 31 -5.22 -0.55 1.92
C GLY A 31 -5.53 -1.65 0.92
N LEU A 32 -6.63 -2.36 1.21
CA LEU A 32 -7.15 -3.44 0.39
C LEU A 32 -7.88 -2.89 -0.84
N LYS A 33 -7.46 -3.30 -2.04
CA LYS A 33 -8.09 -2.94 -3.32
C LYS A 33 -8.45 -4.18 -4.12
N ASN A 34 -9.48 -4.07 -4.96
CA ASN A 34 -9.86 -5.11 -5.90
C ASN A 34 -8.90 -5.12 -7.10
N LEU A 35 -8.47 -6.30 -7.51
CA LEU A 35 -7.66 -6.50 -8.71
C LEU A 35 -8.57 -6.57 -9.93
N ALA A 36 -8.09 -6.09 -11.09
CA ALA A 36 -8.83 -6.18 -12.35
C ALA A 36 -9.07 -7.65 -12.78
N TYR A 37 -8.14 -8.53 -12.46
CA TYR A 37 -8.21 -9.97 -12.69
C TYR A 37 -7.56 -10.74 -11.55
N LYS A 38 -7.76 -12.07 -11.52
CA LYS A 38 -7.19 -12.92 -10.46
C LYS A 38 -5.68 -13.06 -10.63
N ILE A 39 -4.91 -12.78 -9.58
CA ILE A 39 -3.46 -13.03 -9.51
C ILE A 39 -3.20 -14.03 -8.40
N LYS A 40 -2.49 -15.13 -8.68
CA LYS A 40 -2.29 -16.24 -7.73
C LYS A 40 -3.60 -16.65 -7.01
N LYS A 41 -4.72 -16.73 -7.76
CA LYS A 41 -6.09 -17.01 -7.25
C LYS A 41 -6.73 -15.94 -6.35
N ASN A 42 -6.05 -14.83 -6.06
CA ASN A 42 -6.57 -13.72 -5.26
C ASN A 42 -7.32 -12.69 -6.12
N ARG A 43 -8.43 -12.15 -5.61
CA ARG A 43 -9.21 -11.05 -6.25
C ARG A 43 -9.00 -9.68 -5.60
N LYS A 44 -8.40 -9.66 -4.41
CA LYS A 44 -8.09 -8.45 -3.66
C LYS A 44 -6.64 -8.51 -3.22
N GLY A 45 -6.00 -7.35 -3.11
CA GLY A 45 -4.62 -7.22 -2.66
C GLY A 45 -4.45 -5.97 -1.82
N HIS A 46 -3.54 -6.05 -0.86
CA HIS A 46 -3.06 -4.90 -0.12
C HIS A 46 -2.00 -4.19 -0.94
N TYR A 47 -2.12 -2.86 -1.04
CA TYR A 47 -1.18 -2.05 -1.81
C TYR A 47 -0.35 -1.18 -0.88
N ILE A 48 0.96 -1.16 -1.16
CA ILE A 48 1.94 -0.30 -0.49
C ILE A 48 2.70 0.43 -1.58
N LEU A 49 2.98 1.71 -1.35
CA LEU A 49 3.94 2.49 -2.10
C LEU A 49 5.15 2.76 -1.21
N MET A 50 6.35 2.57 -1.74
CA MET A 50 7.60 2.93 -1.08
C MET A 50 8.39 3.86 -1.99
N ASN A 51 8.76 5.03 -1.46
CA ASN A 51 9.73 5.91 -2.10
C ASN A 51 11.08 5.60 -1.47
N ILE A 52 12.00 5.12 -2.29
CA ILE A 52 13.32 4.69 -1.86
C ILE A 52 14.37 5.44 -2.66
N ASP A 53 15.42 5.85 -1.96
CA ASP A 53 16.66 6.37 -2.52
C ASP A 53 17.73 5.32 -2.23
N ALA A 54 18.04 4.47 -3.19
CA ALA A 54 18.86 3.30 -2.96
C ALA A 54 19.68 2.92 -4.19
N PRO A 55 20.90 2.35 -3.99
CA PRO A 55 21.69 1.83 -5.09
C PRO A 55 21.01 0.61 -5.71
N HIS A 56 21.40 0.28 -6.95
CA HIS A 56 20.84 -0.86 -7.69
C HIS A 56 20.92 -2.18 -6.90
N ALA A 57 22.02 -2.41 -6.18
CA ALA A 57 22.21 -3.63 -5.39
C ALA A 57 21.12 -3.83 -4.32
N ALA A 58 20.77 -2.77 -3.59
CA ALA A 58 19.72 -2.79 -2.57
C ALA A 58 18.35 -3.13 -3.19
N VAL A 59 18.02 -2.49 -4.32
CA VAL A 59 16.77 -2.73 -5.05
C VAL A 59 16.72 -4.17 -5.56
N ALA A 60 17.81 -4.67 -6.15
CA ALA A 60 17.87 -6.02 -6.69
C ALA A 60 17.68 -7.09 -5.60
N GLU A 61 18.27 -6.89 -4.42
CA GLU A 61 18.11 -7.81 -3.28
C GLU A 61 16.68 -7.76 -2.72
N MET A 62 16.10 -6.58 -2.53
CA MET A 62 14.70 -6.43 -2.10
C MET A 62 13.74 -7.09 -3.08
N GLU A 63 13.93 -6.93 -4.40
CA GLU A 63 13.13 -7.63 -5.40
C GLU A 63 13.32 -9.14 -5.39
N ARG A 64 14.53 -9.63 -5.10
CA ARG A 64 14.79 -11.06 -4.96
C ARG A 64 13.99 -11.63 -3.80
N GLN A 65 13.98 -10.96 -2.66
CA GLN A 65 13.21 -11.34 -1.48
C GLN A 65 11.70 -11.26 -1.76
N ALA A 66 11.24 -10.21 -2.45
CA ALA A 66 9.84 -10.07 -2.87
C ALA A 66 9.38 -11.19 -3.82
N ARG A 67 10.27 -11.71 -4.69
CA ARG A 67 9.98 -12.88 -5.55
C ARG A 67 9.87 -14.18 -4.75
N LEU A 68 10.67 -14.34 -3.69
CA LEU A 68 10.67 -15.52 -2.82
C LEU A 68 9.50 -15.52 -1.82
N HIS A 69 8.95 -14.35 -1.52
CA HIS A 69 7.87 -14.23 -0.55
C HIS A 69 6.51 -14.63 -1.15
N ASP A 70 5.89 -15.68 -0.63
CA ASP A 70 4.65 -16.24 -1.17
C ASP A 70 3.46 -15.27 -1.12
N ASP A 71 3.36 -14.47 -0.05
CA ASP A 71 2.31 -13.47 0.14
C ASP A 71 2.43 -12.25 -0.79
N VAL A 72 3.57 -12.06 -1.45
CA VAL A 72 3.72 -11.00 -2.45
C VAL A 72 3.12 -11.47 -3.77
N LEU A 73 2.05 -10.79 -4.19
CA LEU A 73 1.35 -11.11 -5.44
C LEU A 73 2.08 -10.55 -6.66
N ARG A 74 2.54 -9.30 -6.56
CA ARG A 74 3.22 -8.56 -7.62
C ARG A 74 3.95 -7.36 -7.00
N PHE A 75 5.12 -7.04 -7.55
CA PHE A 75 5.84 -5.79 -7.30
C PHE A 75 6.12 -5.10 -8.63
N MET A 76 6.39 -3.79 -8.56
CA MET A 76 6.80 -2.99 -9.69
C MET A 76 7.73 -1.90 -9.16
N THR A 77 8.94 -1.86 -9.70
CA THR A 77 9.94 -0.85 -9.38
C THR A 77 10.07 0.09 -10.56
N ILE A 78 9.99 1.39 -10.30
CA ILE A 78 10.15 2.43 -11.32
C ILE A 78 11.25 3.36 -10.86
N ARG A 79 12.27 3.57 -11.69
CA ARG A 79 13.27 4.60 -11.45
C ARG A 79 12.67 5.95 -11.81
N VAL A 80 12.73 6.88 -10.87
CA VAL A 80 12.32 8.27 -11.03
C VAL A 80 13.52 9.17 -10.80
N ASP A 81 13.50 10.36 -11.40
CA ASP A 81 14.59 11.33 -11.24
C ASP A 81 14.50 12.05 -9.88
N GLU A 82 13.29 12.27 -9.37
CA GLU A 82 13.02 12.90 -8.07
C GLU A 82 11.90 12.18 -7.32
N LEU A 83 12.00 12.12 -5.99
CA LEU A 83 10.98 11.53 -5.14
C LEU A 83 9.91 12.57 -4.80
N GLU A 84 8.64 12.29 -5.15
CA GLU A 84 7.53 13.16 -4.76
C GLU A 84 7.33 13.16 -3.23
N GLU A 85 7.46 14.32 -2.59
CA GLU A 85 7.29 14.47 -1.14
C GLU A 85 5.80 14.43 -0.72
N GLY A 86 4.91 14.93 -1.57
CA GLY A 86 3.47 15.03 -1.28
C GLY A 86 2.77 13.67 -1.22
N GLN A 87 1.62 13.60 -0.54
CA GLN A 87 0.80 12.37 -0.49
C GLN A 87 0.48 11.85 -1.91
N SER A 88 0.45 10.54 -2.11
CA SER A 88 0.06 9.99 -3.42
C SER A 88 -1.36 10.41 -3.81
N ILE A 89 -1.62 10.48 -5.12
CA ILE A 89 -2.95 10.74 -5.68
C ILE A 89 -3.99 9.77 -5.10
N VAL A 90 -3.58 8.52 -4.86
CA VAL A 90 -4.44 7.48 -4.30
C VAL A 90 -4.89 7.84 -2.88
N LEU A 91 -3.98 8.26 -2.01
CA LEU A 91 -4.34 8.68 -0.65
C LEU A 91 -5.13 9.99 -0.64
N ARG A 92 -4.74 10.98 -1.45
CA ARG A 92 -5.49 12.26 -1.58
C ARG A 92 -6.94 12.00 -2.00
N SER A 93 -7.14 11.17 -3.03
CA SER A 93 -8.48 10.83 -3.52
C SER A 93 -9.33 10.09 -2.48
N LYS A 94 -8.71 9.28 -1.61
CA LYS A 94 -9.39 8.59 -0.52
C LYS A 94 -9.81 9.58 0.57
N ALA A 95 -8.91 10.48 0.97
CA ALA A 95 -9.20 11.52 1.95
C ALA A 95 -10.32 12.46 1.46
N ASP A 96 -10.33 12.83 0.18
CA ASP A 96 -11.40 13.66 -0.40
C ASP A 96 -12.75 12.94 -0.41
N LYS A 97 -12.77 11.63 -0.72
CA LYS A 97 -14.01 10.83 -0.64
C LYS A 97 -14.52 10.72 0.78
N GLU A 98 -13.65 10.53 1.76
CA GLU A 98 -14.04 10.48 3.18
C GLU A 98 -14.57 11.83 3.67
N ARG A 99 -13.98 12.95 3.25
CA ARG A 99 -14.47 14.30 3.57
C ARG A 99 -15.83 14.61 2.93
N ARG A 100 -16.10 14.06 1.75
CA ARG A 100 -17.36 14.26 1.00
C ARG A 100 -18.47 13.30 1.43
N ALA A 101 -18.18 12.28 2.25
CA ALA A 101 -19.21 11.40 2.77
C ALA A 101 -20.05 12.15 3.83
N PRO A 102 -21.37 12.34 3.63
CA PRO A 102 -22.20 13.01 4.62
C PRO A 102 -22.24 12.16 5.90
N ARG A 103 -21.83 12.77 7.01
CA ARG A 103 -21.97 12.22 8.35
C ARG A 103 -23.46 12.29 8.75
N GLY A 104 -24.18 11.20 8.50
CA GLY A 104 -25.45 10.91 9.17
C GLY A 104 -26.67 10.83 8.26
N GLU A 105 -27.23 9.63 8.17
CA GLU A 105 -28.67 9.46 8.38
C GLU A 105 -28.84 8.31 9.37
N GLY A 106 -28.98 8.67 10.64
CA GLY A 106 -29.62 7.80 11.61
C GLY A 106 -31.04 7.55 11.14
N ARG A 107 -31.32 6.35 10.64
CA ARG A 107 -32.69 5.82 10.58
C ARG A 107 -33.06 5.28 11.96
N GLY A 108 -33.11 6.19 12.92
CA GLY A 108 -33.88 6.01 14.14
C GLY A 108 -35.33 6.39 13.85
N ASP A 109 -36.21 5.44 14.15
CA ASP A 109 -37.57 5.67 14.64
C ASP A 109 -38.57 6.46 13.78
N LYS A 110 -39.55 5.73 13.21
CA LYS A 110 -40.97 6.10 13.06
C LYS A 110 -41.70 5.02 12.26
N ARG A 111 -42.12 3.96 12.94
CA ARG A 111 -43.32 3.18 12.56
C ARG A 111 -44.08 2.78 13.81
N GLU A 112 -44.55 3.78 14.55
CA GLU A 112 -45.87 3.72 15.16
C GLU A 112 -46.86 4.47 14.27
N ALA A 113 -48.14 4.09 14.39
CA ALA A 113 -49.33 4.54 13.67
C ALA A 113 -49.62 3.84 12.33
N ARG A 114 -50.21 2.64 12.37
CA ARG A 114 -51.68 2.46 12.35
C ARG A 114 -52.08 0.99 12.42
#